data_AF-A0A2P6VK29-F1
#
_entry.id   AF-A0A2P6VK29-F1
#
_cell.length_a   1.000
_cell.length_b   1.000
_cell.length_c   1.000
_cell.angle_alpha   90.00
_cell.angle_beta   90.00
_cell.angle_gamma   90.00
#
_symmetry.space_group_name_H-M   'P 1'
#
loop_
_entity.id
_entity.type
_entity.pdbx_description
1 polymer ?
#
loop_
_entity_poly.entity_id
_entity_poly.type
_entity_poly.pdbx_seq_one_letter_code
_entity_poly.pdbx_strand_id
1 'polypeptide(L)'
;MQALSSKAAVAQRPFAAAARLPARPAARLQVVAAKPTRAAEYRAMSAEQIDAAVQDCKREMFSMRIKFAKREEWKPSDYKALKRKVAQLLTIKREAEVAQGVDRRDSKAAENRRLVEAGLGKFTS
;
A
#
# COMPACT_ATOMS: atom_id res chain seq x y z
N MET A 1 -41.45 25.21 -54.88
CA MET A 1 -41.92 24.68 -53.58
C MET A 1 -42.20 23.19 -53.72
N GLN A 2 -41.25 22.30 -53.43
CA GLN A 2 -41.52 20.89 -53.10
C GLN A 2 -40.40 20.43 -52.16
N ALA A 3 -40.77 20.00 -50.95
CA ALA A 3 -39.86 19.68 -49.86
C ALA A 3 -39.47 18.19 -49.90
N LEU A 4 -38.17 17.90 -49.95
CA LEU A 4 -37.64 16.55 -49.75
C LEU A 4 -37.44 16.32 -48.25
N SER A 5 -38.39 15.65 -47.60
CA SER A 5 -38.24 15.17 -46.22
C SER A 5 -37.92 13.68 -46.23
N SER A 6 -36.64 13.33 -46.21
CA SER A 6 -36.20 11.95 -45.96
C SER A 6 -36.03 11.72 -44.46
N LYS A 7 -37.07 11.17 -43.81
CA LYS A 7 -36.93 10.59 -42.48
C LYS A 7 -36.07 9.33 -42.58
N ALA A 8 -34.82 9.42 -42.17
CA ALA A 8 -33.95 8.25 -42.00
C ALA A 8 -34.58 7.32 -40.95
N ALA A 9 -35.08 6.17 -41.40
CA ALA A 9 -35.55 5.11 -40.52
C ALA A 9 -34.34 4.51 -39.80
N VAL A 10 -34.14 4.87 -38.54
CA VAL A 10 -33.20 4.17 -37.64
C VAL A 10 -33.79 2.80 -37.36
N ALA A 11 -33.29 1.78 -38.08
CA ALA A 11 -33.62 0.39 -37.80
C ALA A 11 -33.13 0.05 -36.39
N GLN A 12 -34.07 -0.10 -35.46
CA GLN A 12 -33.77 -0.66 -34.14
C GLN A 12 -33.42 -2.14 -34.33
N ARG A 13 -32.13 -2.45 -34.30
CA ARG A 13 -31.66 -3.84 -34.27
C ARG A 13 -32.16 -4.46 -32.96
N PRO A 14 -32.95 -5.55 -32.97
CA PRO A 14 -33.29 -6.21 -31.74
C PRO A 14 -32.01 -6.76 -31.13
N PHE A 15 -31.76 -6.43 -29.86
CA PHE A 15 -30.67 -7.03 -29.10
C PHE A 15 -30.98 -8.52 -29.01
N ALA A 16 -30.32 -9.33 -29.84
CA ALA A 16 -30.46 -10.78 -29.78
C ALA A 16 -30.06 -11.21 -28.38
N ALA A 17 -30.99 -11.80 -27.64
CA ALA A 17 -30.73 -12.34 -26.31
C ALA A 17 -29.66 -13.41 -26.45
N ALA A 18 -28.41 -13.05 -26.12
CA ALA A 18 -27.31 -13.99 -26.07
C ALA A 18 -27.72 -15.14 -25.16
N ALA A 19 -27.82 -16.34 -25.74
CA ALA A 19 -28.08 -17.56 -25.00
C ALA A 19 -27.12 -17.58 -23.80
N ARG A 20 -27.68 -17.66 -22.59
CA ARG A 20 -26.91 -17.69 -21.35
C ARG A 20 -25.98 -18.90 -21.42
N LEU A 21 -24.70 -18.66 -21.67
CA LEU A 21 -23.67 -19.68 -21.55
C LEU A 21 -23.80 -20.34 -20.17
N PRO A 22 -23.68 -21.68 -20.07
CA PRO A 22 -23.77 -22.34 -18.78
C PRO A 22 -22.73 -21.73 -17.85
N ALA A 23 -23.17 -21.34 -16.65
CA ALA A 23 -22.30 -20.75 -15.65
C ALA A 23 -21.15 -21.73 -15.39
N ARG A 24 -19.95 -21.40 -15.86
CA ARG A 24 -18.73 -22.15 -15.57
C ARG A 24 -18.65 -22.22 -14.04
N PRO A 25 -18.56 -23.42 -13.42
CA PRO A 25 -18.47 -23.52 -11.97
C PRO A 25 -17.23 -22.71 -11.57
N ALA A 26 -17.45 -21.64 -10.82
CA ALA A 26 -16.38 -20.83 -10.29
C ALA A 26 -15.58 -21.75 -9.37
N ALA A 27 -14.45 -22.27 -9.85
CA ALA A 27 -13.49 -22.93 -9.00
C ALA A 27 -13.23 -21.98 -7.84
N ARG A 28 -13.60 -22.38 -6.62
CA ARG A 28 -13.36 -21.62 -5.41
C ARG A 28 -11.84 -21.49 -5.29
N LEU A 29 -11.28 -20.40 -5.80
CA LEU A 29 -9.92 -20.00 -5.50
C LEU A 29 -9.86 -19.89 -3.98
N GLN A 30 -9.12 -20.79 -3.34
CA GLN A 30 -8.82 -20.66 -1.92
C GLN A 30 -7.90 -19.45 -1.78
N VAL A 31 -8.51 -18.28 -1.62
CA VAL A 31 -7.77 -17.06 -1.32
C VAL A 31 -7.34 -17.19 0.12
N VAL A 32 -6.13 -17.71 0.35
CA VAL A 32 -5.51 -17.69 1.67
C VAL A 32 -5.24 -16.22 1.98
N ALA A 33 -6.17 -15.59 2.70
CA ALA A 33 -6.02 -14.21 3.12
C ALA A 33 -4.81 -14.14 4.04
N ALA A 34 -3.75 -13.46 3.59
CA ALA A 34 -2.62 -13.14 4.45
C ALA A 34 -3.16 -12.50 5.73
N LYS A 35 -2.78 -13.07 6.88
CA LYS A 35 -3.30 -12.68 8.18
C LYS A 35 -3.12 -11.17 8.38
N PRO A 36 -4.18 -10.41 8.71
CA PRO A 36 -4.08 -8.96 8.82
C PRO A 36 -3.09 -8.60 9.93
N THR A 37 -2.21 -7.63 9.66
CA THR A 37 -1.22 -7.16 10.64
C THR A 37 -1.95 -6.49 11.82
N ARG A 38 -1.95 -7.17 12.97
CA ARG A 38 -2.65 -6.71 14.17
C ARG A 38 -1.69 -5.86 15.00
N ALA A 39 -2.06 -4.60 15.25
CA ALA A 39 -1.22 -3.65 15.98
C ALA A 39 -0.84 -4.13 17.40
N ALA A 40 -1.67 -4.98 18.02
CA ALA A 40 -1.41 -5.55 19.33
C ALA A 40 -0.11 -6.37 19.38
N GLU A 41 0.26 -7.05 18.30
CA GLU A 41 1.45 -7.91 18.24
C GLU A 41 2.76 -7.10 18.28
N TYR A 42 2.72 -5.84 17.84
CA TYR A 42 3.89 -4.97 17.78
C TYR A 42 4.13 -4.18 19.08
N ARG A 43 3.14 -4.09 19.98
CA ARG A 43 3.28 -3.40 21.27
C ARG A 43 4.24 -4.11 22.23
N ALA A 44 4.45 -5.41 22.04
CA ALA A 44 5.36 -6.22 22.85
C ALA A 44 6.83 -6.13 22.40
N MET A 45 7.12 -5.51 21.25
CA MET A 45 8.47 -5.41 20.70
C MET A 45 9.24 -4.23 21.31
N SER A 46 10.57 -4.35 21.39
CA SER A 46 11.42 -3.24 21.83
C SER A 46 11.55 -2.16 20.74
N ALA A 47 11.93 -0.93 21.13
CA ALA A 47 12.09 0.17 20.18
C ALA A 47 13.12 -0.13 19.08
N GLU A 48 14.21 -0.83 19.41
CA GLU A 48 15.25 -1.25 18.46
C GLU A 48 14.73 -2.30 17.46
N GLN A 49 13.93 -3.26 17.94
CA GLN A 49 13.29 -4.26 17.09
C GLN A 49 12.28 -3.62 16.14
N ILE A 50 11.55 -2.60 16.61
CA ILE A 50 10.64 -1.82 15.77
C ILE A 50 11.42 -1.12 14.64
N ASP A 51 12.54 -0.48 14.96
CA ASP A 51 13.38 0.19 13.95
C ASP A 51 13.94 -0.80 12.93
N ALA A 52 14.46 -1.95 13.37
CA ALA A 52 14.93 -3.01 12.48
C ALA A 52 13.81 -3.51 11.54
N ALA A 53 12.64 -3.80 12.10
CA ALA A 53 11.48 -4.27 11.34
C ALA A 53 10.98 -3.24 10.32
N VAL A 54 11.05 -1.94 10.64
CA VAL A 54 10.74 -0.85 9.69
C VAL A 54 11.72 -0.86 8.53
N GLN A 55 13.02 -1.04 8.79
CA GLN A 55 14.03 -1.10 7.73
C GLN A 55 13.85 -2.33 6.83
N ASP A 56 13.55 -3.49 7.41
CA ASP A 56 13.25 -4.71 6.64
C ASP A 56 12.04 -4.51 5.72
N CYS A 57 10.94 -3.98 6.25
CA CYS A 57 9.75 -3.71 5.45
C CYS A 57 10.05 -2.72 4.31
N LYS A 58 10.85 -1.68 4.56
CA LYS A 58 11.26 -0.71 3.52
C LYS A 58 12.13 -1.34 2.44
N ARG A 59 13.06 -2.24 2.81
CA ARG A 59 13.88 -3.02 1.87
C ARG A 59 13.01 -3.89 0.98
N GLU A 60 12.06 -4.61 1.56
CA GLU A 60 11.14 -5.46 0.81
C GLU A 60 10.27 -4.64 -0.16
N MET A 61 9.73 -3.50 0.30
CA MET A 61 8.99 -2.56 -0.55
C MET A 61 9.84 -1.99 -1.70
N PHE A 62 11.16 -1.82 -1.51
CA PHE A 62 12.06 -1.41 -2.58
C PHE A 62 12.28 -2.54 -3.60
N SER A 63 12.51 -3.76 -3.14
CA SER A 63 12.59 -4.94 -4.01
C SER A 63 11.32 -5.13 -4.85
N MET A 64 10.13 -4.92 -4.27
CA MET A 64 8.87 -4.97 -5.02
C MET A 64 8.77 -3.88 -6.09
N ARG A 65 9.28 -2.67 -5.82
CA ARG A 65 9.33 -1.60 -6.83
C ARG A 65 10.26 -1.96 -8.00
N ILE A 66 11.38 -2.62 -7.72
CA ILE A 66 12.27 -3.15 -8.77
C ILE A 66 11.55 -4.21 -9.61
N LYS A 67 10.84 -5.16 -8.98
CA LYS A 67 10.04 -6.17 -9.71
C LYS A 67 8.99 -5.53 -10.61
N PHE A 68 8.27 -4.52 -10.11
CA PHE A 68 7.32 -3.74 -10.91
C PHE A 68 8.00 -3.08 -12.12
N ALA A 69 9.16 -2.45 -11.93
CA ALA A 69 9.90 -1.82 -13.02
C ALA A 69 10.38 -2.84 -14.07
N LYS A 70 10.79 -4.03 -13.63
CA LYS A 70 11.17 -5.15 -14.51
C LYS A 70 9.99 -5.86 -15.18
N ARG A 71 8.74 -5.49 -14.85
CA ARG A 71 7.50 -6.16 -15.30
C ARG A 71 7.45 -7.64 -14.90
N GLU A 72 8.10 -8.00 -13.80
CA GLU A 72 7.99 -9.32 -13.18
C GLU A 72 6.67 -9.44 -12.42
N GLU A 73 6.22 -10.66 -12.14
CA GLU A 73 5.02 -10.90 -11.35
C GLU A 73 5.21 -10.46 -9.89
N TRP A 74 4.27 -9.65 -9.38
CA TRP A 74 4.23 -9.23 -7.98
C TRP A 74 2.77 -8.95 -7.58
N LYS A 75 2.51 -8.98 -6.27
CA LYS A 75 1.16 -8.78 -5.72
C LYS A 75 1.01 -7.37 -5.12
N PRO A 76 0.10 -6.53 -5.64
CA PRO A 76 -0.18 -5.21 -5.05
C PRO A 76 -0.76 -5.25 -3.64
N SER A 77 -1.45 -6.33 -3.26
CA SER A 77 -1.96 -6.55 -1.90
C SER A 77 -0.83 -6.54 -0.87
N ASP A 78 0.27 -7.20 -1.20
CA ASP A 78 1.38 -7.45 -0.29
C ASP A 78 2.15 -6.15 -0.04
N TYR A 79 2.32 -5.33 -1.09
CA TYR A 79 2.87 -3.98 -0.96
C TYR A 79 2.00 -3.08 -0.05
N LYS A 80 0.67 -3.13 -0.22
CA LYS A 80 -0.27 -2.39 0.64
C LYS A 80 -0.22 -2.89 2.08
N ALA A 81 -0.06 -4.19 2.30
CA ALA A 81 0.09 -4.78 3.63
C ALA A 81 1.39 -4.30 4.31
N LEU A 82 2.52 -4.32 3.61
CA LEU A 82 3.80 -3.81 4.10
C LEU A 82 3.73 -2.31 4.44
N LYS A 83 3.10 -1.51 3.58
CA LYS A 83 2.88 -0.07 3.84
C LYS A 83 2.08 0.15 5.13
N ARG A 84 1.01 -0.63 5.35
CA ARG A 84 0.21 -0.56 6.59
C ARG A 84 1.02 -1.00 7.81
N LYS A 85 1.82 -2.05 7.69
CA LYS A 85 2.72 -2.53 8.76
C LYS A 85 3.73 -1.46 9.18
N VAL A 86 4.38 -0.79 8.22
CA VAL A 86 5.31 0.31 8.51
C VAL A 86 4.60 1.45 9.25
N ALA A 87 3.39 1.83 8.83
CA ALA A 87 2.61 2.86 9.52
C ALA A 87 2.30 2.47 10.97
N GLN A 88 1.85 1.22 11.20
CA GLN A 88 1.57 0.71 12.55
C GLN A 88 2.81 0.73 13.46
N LEU A 89 3.95 0.26 12.95
CA LEU A 89 5.23 0.25 13.68
C LEU A 89 5.66 1.67 14.09
N LEU A 90 5.61 2.63 13.16
CA LEU A 90 5.97 4.02 13.44
C LEU A 90 5.01 4.70 14.43
N THR A 91 3.71 4.39 14.34
CA THR A 91 2.72 4.90 15.30
C THR A 91 3.03 4.38 16.71
N ILE A 92 3.29 3.09 16.87
CA ILE A 92 3.59 2.49 18.18
C ILE A 92 4.89 3.06 18.76
N LYS A 93 5.92 3.25 17.92
CA LYS A 93 7.14 3.94 18.34
C LYS A 93 6.84 5.35 18.86
N ARG A 94 6.01 6.11 18.14
CA ARG A 94 5.64 7.46 18.56
C ARG A 94 4.79 7.48 19.83
N GLU A 95 3.88 6.53 20.00
CA GLU A 95 3.12 6.36 21.25
C GLU A 95 4.05 6.12 22.44
N ALA A 96 5.09 5.28 22.27
CA ALA A 96 6.09 5.02 23.29
C ALA A 96 6.92 6.29 23.63
N GLU A 97 7.35 7.05 22.63
CA GLU A 97 8.05 8.34 22.85
C GLU A 97 7.18 9.35 23.60
N VAL A 98 5.90 9.44 23.26
CA VAL A 98 4.94 10.34 23.91
C VAL A 98 4.70 9.91 25.36
N ALA A 99 4.63 8.60 25.63
CA ALA A 99 4.52 8.07 26.99
C ALA A 99 5.77 8.39 27.85
N GLN A 100 6.95 8.50 27.23
CA GLN A 100 8.19 8.94 27.87
C GLN A 100 8.26 10.47 28.07
N GLY A 101 7.28 11.24 27.56
CA GLY A 101 7.23 12.69 27.68
C GLY A 101 8.10 13.44 26.67
N VAL A 102 8.55 12.80 25.59
CA VAL A 102 9.40 13.43 24.58
C VAL A 102 8.56 14.30 23.63
N ASP A 103 8.83 15.61 23.62
CA ASP A 103 8.17 16.52 22.67
C ASP A 103 8.51 16.17 21.22
N ARG A 104 7.61 16.53 20.30
CA ARG A 104 7.80 16.30 18.87
C ARG A 104 9.06 16.99 18.34
N ARG A 105 9.42 18.17 18.85
CA ARG A 105 10.62 18.90 18.40
C ARG A 105 11.89 18.16 18.82
N ASP A 106 11.95 17.70 20.05
CA ASP A 106 13.12 17.01 20.60
C ASP A 106 13.35 15.67 19.92
N SER A 107 12.28 14.91 19.65
CA SER A 107 12.35 13.66 18.87
C SER A 107 12.96 13.89 17.47
N LYS A 108 12.51 14.94 16.76
CA LYS A 108 13.07 15.31 15.45
C LYS A 108 14.50 15.83 15.53
N ALA A 109 14.83 16.59 16.57
CA ALA A 109 16.19 17.10 16.78
C ALA A 109 17.17 15.94 17.04
N ALA A 110 16.76 14.94 17.83
CA ALA A 110 17.53 13.73 18.05
C ALA A 110 17.69 12.89 16.78
N GLU A 111 16.62 12.72 15.99
CA GLU A 111 16.70 12.05 14.68
C GLU A 111 17.66 12.78 13.74
N ASN A 112 17.54 14.10 13.62
CA ASN A 112 18.42 14.90 12.77
C ASN A 112 19.87 14.83 13.24
N ARG A 113 20.12 14.89 14.56
CA ARG A 113 21.46 14.74 15.13
C ARG A 113 22.07 13.38 14.77
N ARG A 114 21.31 12.30 14.92
CA ARG A 114 21.72 10.94 14.52
C ARG A 114 22.06 10.87 13.03
N LEU A 115 21.28 11.54 12.17
CA LEU A 115 21.55 11.58 10.74
C LEU A 115 22.81 12.39 10.40
N VAL A 116 23.04 13.51 11.09
CA VAL A 116 24.26 14.32 10.93
C VAL A 116 25.50 13.54 11.38
N GLU A 117 25.43 12.85 12.52
CA GLU A 117 26.50 11.95 13.00
C GLU A 117 26.78 10.82 12.01
N ALA A 118 25.75 10.28 11.36
CA ALA A 118 25.88 9.29 10.30
C ALA A 118 26.33 9.87 8.94
N GLY A 119 26.54 11.19 8.84
CA GLY A 119 26.95 11.87 7.61
C GLY A 119 25.85 12.06 6.56
N LEU A 120 24.59 11.79 6.91
CA LEU A 120 23.41 11.83 6.02
C LEU A 120 22.50 13.05 6.26
N GLY A 121 22.84 13.91 7.22
CA GLY A 121 22.06 15.08 7.60
C GLY A 121 22.40 16.36 6.84
N LYS A 122 21.58 17.39 7.00
CA LYS A 122 21.90 18.73 6.50
C LYS A 122 22.89 19.39 7.47
N PHE A 123 24.15 19.51 7.07
CA PHE A 123 25.13 20.36 7.74
C PHE A 123 24.71 21.81 7.47
N THR A 124 24.10 22.46 8.44
CA THR A 124 24.00 23.92 8.40
C THR A 124 25.42 24.47 8.51
N SER A 125 25.91 25.13 7.47
CA SER A 125 27.15 25.91 7.51
C SER A 125 27.07 27.04 8.53
#